data_AF-A0A2E5DRV3-F1
#
_entry.id   AF-A0A2E5DRV3-F1
#
_cell.length_a   1.000
_cell.length_b   1.000
_cell.length_c   1.000
_cell.angle_alpha   90.00
_cell.angle_beta   90.00
_cell.angle_gamma   90.00
#
_symmetry.space_group_name_H-M   'P 1'
#
loop_
_entity.id
_entity.type
_entity.pdbx_description
1 polymer ?
#
loop_
_entity_poly.entity_id
_entity_poly.type
_entity_poly.pdbx_seq_one_letter_code
_entity_poly.pdbx_strand_id
1 'polypeptide(L)'
;MFMVFCLGLLLSMTSAYTVRVFTRTTEDANTYFGNQSKVRQIIGPINLISLLGIILWGFINLSWYIPIVLFLIVSFVVGYIFGRDRLFLFYSIQPLIDILSFGILIFLWFN
;
A
#
# COMPACT_ATOMS: atom_id res chain seq x y z
N MET A 1 -17.58 -6.31 -4.61
CA MET A 1 -17.26 -5.77 -3.27
C MET A 1 -16.07 -6.47 -2.63
N PHE A 2 -16.24 -7.68 -2.08
CA PHE A 2 -15.20 -8.34 -1.28
C PHE A 2 -13.87 -8.60 -2.01
N MET A 3 -13.90 -9.14 -3.24
CA MET A 3 -12.67 -9.34 -4.03
C MET A 3 -11.92 -8.02 -4.33
N VAL A 4 -12.67 -6.94 -4.58
CA VAL A 4 -12.10 -5.62 -4.88
C VAL A 4 -11.46 -5.03 -3.62
N PHE A 5 -12.07 -5.22 -2.46
CA PHE A 5 -11.47 -4.90 -1.16
C PHE A 5 -10.14 -5.64 -0.94
N CYS A 6 -10.11 -6.96 -1.17
CA CYS A 6 -8.88 -7.75 -1.01
C CYS A 6 -7.76 -7.26 -1.96
N LEU A 7 -8.10 -6.97 -3.22
CA LEU A 7 -7.16 -6.43 -4.21
C LEU A 7 -6.61 -5.05 -3.78
N GLY A 8 -7.50 -4.14 -3.36
CA GLY A 8 -7.10 -2.82 -2.88
C GLY A 8 -6.17 -2.91 -1.68
N LEU A 9 -6.51 -3.76 -0.71
CA LEU A 9 -5.72 -3.95 0.50
C LEU A 9 -4.33 -4.53 0.18
N LEU A 10 -4.24 -5.48 -0.75
CA LEU A 10 -2.97 -6.05 -1.22
C LEU A 10 -2.08 -5.01 -1.90
N LEU A 11 -2.64 -4.20 -2.80
CA LEU A 11 -1.89 -3.18 -3.53
C LEU A 11 -1.36 -2.09 -2.58
N SER A 12 -2.23 -1.55 -1.72
CA SER A 12 -1.82 -0.54 -0.74
C SER A 12 -0.75 -1.07 0.23
N MET A 13 -0.88 -2.32 0.69
CA MET A 13 0.11 -2.95 1.57
C MET A 13 1.45 -3.18 0.90
N THR A 14 1.45 -3.62 -0.36
CA THR A 14 2.67 -3.85 -1.12
C THR A 14 3.45 -2.55 -1.28
N SER A 15 2.76 -1.45 -1.58
CA SER A 15 3.40 -0.13 -1.66
C SER A 15 3.91 0.36 -0.29
N ALA A 16 3.08 0.28 0.76
CA ALA A 16 3.46 0.71 2.10
C ALA A 16 4.69 -0.07 2.63
N TYR A 17 4.73 -1.37 2.36
CA TYR A 17 5.86 -2.22 2.69
C TYR A 17 7.13 -1.83 1.90
N THR A 18 7.00 -1.57 0.60
CA THR A 18 8.12 -1.15 -0.26
C THR A 18 8.76 0.15 0.26
N VAL A 19 7.95 1.15 0.60
CA VAL A 19 8.44 2.42 1.19
C VAL A 19 9.20 2.16 2.48
N ARG A 20 8.64 1.34 3.38
CA ARG A 20 9.23 1.07 4.70
C ARG A 20 10.54 0.30 4.62
N VAL A 21 10.69 -0.63 3.68
CA VAL A 21 11.94 -1.35 3.48
C VAL A 21 13.00 -0.45 2.88
N PHE A 22 12.63 0.40 1.92
CA PHE A 22 13.55 1.36 1.31
C PHE A 22 14.06 2.39 2.30
N THR A 23 13.17 3.02 3.08
CA THR A 23 13.57 4.00 4.11
C THR A 23 14.49 3.42 5.17
N ARG A 24 14.41 2.10 5.44
CA ARG A 24 15.30 1.40 6.36
C ARG A 24 16.63 0.97 5.73
N THR A 25 16.70 0.87 4.41
CA THR A 25 17.90 0.37 3.70
C THR A 25 18.81 1.51 3.27
N THR A 26 18.27 2.68 2.94
CA THR A 26 19.06 3.91 2.82
C THR A 26 19.32 4.46 4.23
N GLU A 27 20.55 4.34 4.72
CA GLU A 27 20.98 4.75 6.07
C GLU A 27 20.74 6.23 6.39
N ASP A 28 20.48 7.08 5.38
CA ASP A 28 20.09 8.47 5.54
C ASP A 28 18.67 8.73 5.01
N ALA A 29 17.72 8.98 5.92
CA ALA A 29 16.38 9.44 5.56
C ALA A 29 16.41 10.71 4.68
N ASN A 30 17.42 11.57 4.89
CA ASN A 30 17.59 12.81 4.12
C ASN A 30 18.00 12.60 2.66
N THR A 31 18.82 11.57 2.36
CA THR A 31 19.15 11.23 0.97
C THR A 31 17.99 10.53 0.28
N TYR A 32 17.17 9.77 1.01
CA TYR A 32 15.95 9.17 0.47
C TYR A 32 14.96 10.23 -0.04
N PHE A 33 14.63 11.24 0.77
CA PHE A 33 13.73 12.32 0.34
C PHE A 33 14.35 13.23 -0.72
N GLY A 34 15.66 13.49 -0.66
CA GLY A 34 16.39 14.29 -1.65
C GLY A 34 16.52 13.64 -3.03
N ASN A 35 16.57 12.32 -3.09
CA ASN A 35 16.72 11.56 -4.34
C ASN A 35 15.39 10.99 -4.87
N GLN A 36 14.28 11.25 -4.17
CA GLN A 36 12.95 10.87 -4.64
C GLN A 36 12.45 11.82 -5.73
N SER A 37 11.89 11.25 -6.80
CA SER A 37 11.15 12.02 -7.81
C SER A 37 10.01 12.81 -7.16
N LYS A 38 9.80 14.07 -7.57
CA LYS A 38 8.72 14.95 -7.10
C LYS A 38 7.34 14.27 -7.16
N VAL A 39 7.13 13.41 -8.14
CA VAL A 39 5.91 12.62 -8.32
C VAL A 39 5.66 11.69 -7.13
N ARG A 40 6.72 11.11 -6.58
CA ARG A 40 6.67 10.15 -5.46
C ARG A 40 6.38 10.83 -4.13
N GLN A 41 6.88 12.05 -3.94
CA GLN A 41 6.60 12.85 -2.75
C GLN A 41 5.12 13.25 -2.66
N ILE A 42 4.47 13.49 -3.80
CA ILE A 42 3.04 13.83 -3.86
C ILE A 42 2.18 12.56 -3.73
N ILE A 43 2.57 11.46 -4.37
CA ILE A 43 1.78 10.23 -4.43
C ILE A 43 1.91 9.36 -3.15
N GLY A 44 3.06 9.40 -2.46
CA GLY A 44 3.27 8.62 -1.24
C GLY A 44 2.21 8.84 -0.15
N PRO A 45 1.85 10.09 0.18
CA PRO A 45 0.75 10.39 1.10
C PRO A 45 -0.61 9.87 0.63
N ILE A 46 -0.87 9.84 -0.68
CA ILE A 46 -2.13 9.36 -1.26
C ILE A 46 -2.33 7.87 -0.95
N ASN A 47 -1.25 7.07 -0.96
CA ASN A 47 -1.35 5.66 -0.59
C ASN A 47 -1.76 5.46 0.87
N LEU A 48 -1.26 6.29 1.79
CA LEU A 48 -1.65 6.19 3.20
C LEU A 48 -3.16 6.47 3.37
N ILE A 49 -3.65 7.50 2.68
CA ILE A 49 -5.08 7.83 2.63
C ILE A 49 -5.88 6.67 2.01
N SER A 50 -5.39 6.10 0.90
CA SER A 50 -5.98 4.95 0.22
C SER A 50 -6.09 3.74 1.15
N LEU A 51 -5.01 3.38 1.83
CA LEU A 51 -4.95 2.25 2.75
C LEU A 51 -5.95 2.40 3.91
N LEU A 52 -5.94 3.57 4.58
CA LEU A 52 -6.88 3.84 5.67
C LEU A 52 -8.32 3.82 5.18
N GLY A 53 -8.59 4.43 4.03
CA GLY A 53 -9.92 4.47 3.43
C GLY A 53 -10.46 3.08 3.06
N ILE A 54 -9.61 2.19 2.54
CA ILE A 54 -9.98 0.81 2.20
C ILE A 54 -10.29 0.04 3.48
N ILE A 55 -9.45 0.16 4.51
CA ILE A 55 -9.67 -0.48 5.81
C ILE A 55 -10.98 0.00 6.45
N LEU A 56 -11.23 1.32 6.46
CA LEU A 56 -12.47 1.90 6.97
C LEU A 56 -13.69 1.40 6.22
N TRP A 57 -13.64 1.37 4.89
CA TRP A 57 -14.72 0.79 4.08
C TRP A 57 -14.99 -0.67 4.48
N GLY A 58 -13.92 -1.44 4.74
CA GLY A 58 -14.03 -2.81 5.22
C GLY A 58 -14.75 -2.92 6.57
N PHE A 59 -14.46 -2.04 7.53
CA PHE A 59 -15.13 -2.02 8.83
C PHE A 59 -16.61 -1.60 8.75
N ILE A 60 -16.95 -0.76 7.78
CA ILE A 60 -18.34 -0.29 7.57
C ILE A 60 -19.19 -1.38 6.91
N ASN A 61 -18.64 -2.09 5.92
CA ASN A 61 -19.41 -2.98 5.05
C ASN A 61 -19.24 -4.48 5.34
N LEU A 62 -18.19 -4.88 6.07
CA LEU A 62 -17.92 -6.27 6.43
C LEU A 62 -17.99 -6.46 7.94
N SER A 63 -18.05 -7.71 8.40
CA SER A 63 -17.94 -8.00 9.82
C SER A 63 -16.60 -7.49 10.38
N TRP A 64 -16.62 -6.93 11.57
CA TRP A 64 -15.48 -6.24 12.20
C TRP A 64 -14.16 -7.04 12.21
N TYR A 65 -14.23 -8.37 12.29
CA TYR A 65 -13.05 -9.23 12.32
C TYR A 65 -12.44 -9.47 10.93
N ILE A 66 -13.21 -9.32 9.85
CA ILE A 66 -12.77 -9.62 8.47
C ILE A 66 -11.65 -8.69 8.00
N PRO A 67 -11.77 -7.34 8.11
CA PRO A 67 -10.70 -6.42 7.74
C PRO A 67 -9.42 -6.67 8.55
N ILE A 68 -9.54 -7.01 9.84
CA ILE A 68 -8.41 -7.27 10.73
C ILE A 68 -7.65 -8.52 10.28
N VAL A 69 -8.36 -9.63 10.07
CA VAL A 69 -7.76 -10.90 9.65
C VAL A 69 -7.10 -10.74 8.28
N LEU A 70 -7.77 -10.09 7.33
CA LEU A 70 -7.21 -9.86 5.99
C LEU A 70 -5.99 -8.94 6.03
N PHE A 71 -6.01 -7.89 6.84
CA PHE A 71 -4.85 -7.03 7.05
C PHE A 71 -3.64 -7.82 7.52
N LEU A 72 -3.81 -8.70 8.50
CA LEU A 72 -2.73 -9.53 9.04
C LEU A 72 -2.19 -10.53 8.01
N ILE A 73 -3.09 -11.25 7.33
CA ILE A 73 -2.72 -12.22 6.30
C ILE A 73 -1.97 -11.54 5.17
N VAL A 74 -2.52 -10.44 4.62
CA VAL A 74 -1.90 -9.72 3.52
C VAL A 74 -0.54 -9.15 3.92
N SER A 75 -0.42 -8.57 5.12
CA SER A 75 0.85 -8.06 5.63
C SER A 75 1.92 -9.16 5.71
N PHE A 76 1.52 -10.35 6.19
CA PHE A 76 2.43 -11.51 6.27
C PHE A 76 2.82 -12.01 4.88
N VAL A 77 1.86 -12.15 3.98
CA VAL A 77 2.07 -12.60 2.59
C VAL A 77 3.00 -11.65 1.84
N VAL A 78 2.77 -10.33 1.95
CA VAL A 78 3.63 -9.32 1.33
C VAL A 78 5.06 -9.40 1.89
N GLY A 79 5.21 -9.49 3.21
CA GLY A 79 6.52 -9.63 3.84
C GLY A 79 7.25 -10.93 3.48
N TYR A 80 6.52 -12.03 3.30
CA TYR A 80 7.08 -13.33 2.93
C TYR A 80 7.47 -13.42 1.45
N ILE A 81 6.61 -12.93 0.54
CA ILE A 81 6.83 -13.05 -0.91
C ILE A 81 7.89 -12.05 -1.41
N PHE A 82 7.80 -10.79 -0.96
CA PHE A 82 8.65 -9.72 -1.48
C PHE A 82 9.91 -9.54 -0.65
N GLY A 83 10.63 -10.63 -0.34
CA GLY A 83 11.91 -10.56 0.38
C GLY A 83 12.84 -9.44 -0.13
N ARG A 84 13.73 -8.95 0.76
CA ARG A 84 14.51 -7.70 0.63
C ARG A 84 15.05 -7.38 -0.78
N ASP A 85 15.51 -8.39 -1.52
CA ASP A 85 16.18 -8.23 -2.82
C ASP A 85 15.22 -7.99 -4.01
N ARG A 86 13.96 -8.45 -3.95
CA ARG A 86 13.00 -8.27 -5.07
C ARG A 86 12.26 -6.93 -5.03
N LEU A 87 12.31 -6.22 -3.90
CA LEU A 87 11.62 -4.95 -3.69
C LEU A 87 12.20 -3.79 -4.49
N PHE A 88 13.46 -3.89 -4.94
CA PHE A 88 14.09 -2.86 -5.76
C PHE A 88 13.38 -2.67 -7.11
N LEU A 89 12.83 -3.74 -7.69
CA LEU A 89 12.04 -3.67 -8.92
C LEU A 89 10.66 -3.03 -8.70
N PHE A 90 10.06 -3.26 -7.53
CA PHE A 90 8.77 -2.68 -7.16
C PHE A 90 8.85 -1.18 -6.82
N TYR A 91 10.04 -0.68 -6.51
CA TYR A 91 10.26 0.75 -6.31
C TYR A 91 9.92 1.57 -7.55
N SER A 92 10.32 1.13 -8.74
CA SER A 92 10.01 1.88 -9.97
C SER A 92 8.50 1.93 -10.27
N ILE A 93 7.76 0.89 -9.88
CA ILE A 93 6.33 0.72 -10.21
C ILE A 93 5.43 1.24 -9.07
N GLN A 94 5.98 1.54 -7.90
CA GLN A 94 5.22 1.96 -6.72
C GLN A 94 4.21 3.10 -6.96
N PRO A 95 4.56 4.21 -7.66
CA PRO A 95 3.59 5.29 -7.89
C PRO A 95 2.36 4.83 -8.68
N LEU A 96 2.53 3.84 -9.56
CA LEU A 96 1.45 3.26 -10.34
C LEU A 96 0.56 2.38 -9.47
N ILE A 97 1.15 1.64 -8.52
CA ILE A 97 0.42 0.84 -7.51
C ILE A 97 -0.41 1.78 -6.61
N ASP A 98 0.15 2.92 -6.22
CA ASP A 98 -0.53 3.92 -5.36
C ASP A 98 -1.73 4.57 -6.07
N ILE A 99 -1.60 4.87 -7.37
CA ILE A 99 -2.72 5.39 -8.17
C ILE A 99 -3.81 4.32 -8.31
N LEU A 100 -3.44 3.06 -8.58
CA LEU A 100 -4.39 1.97 -8.68
C LEU A 100 -5.13 1.72 -7.37
N SER A 101 -4.44 1.75 -6.23
CA SER A 101 -5.07 1.56 -4.93
C SER A 101 -6.03 2.70 -4.61
N PHE A 102 -5.68 3.93 -4.97
CA PHE A 102 -6.56 5.09 -4.83
C PHE A 102 -7.79 4.98 -5.74
N GLY A 103 -7.64 4.51 -6.98
CA GLY A 103 -8.76 4.21 -7.87
C GLY A 103 -9.70 3.14 -7.31
N ILE A 104 -9.14 2.09 -6.70
CA ILE A 104 -9.93 1.03 -6.04
C ILE A 104 -10.68 1.58 -4.83
N LEU A 105 -10.05 2.45 -4.03
CA LEU A 105 -10.74 3.14 -2.93
C LEU A 105 -11.97 3.87 -3.46
N ILE A 106 -11.81 4.73 -4.47
CA ILE A 106 -12.92 5.48 -5.06
C ILE A 106 -14.03 4.51 -5.50
N PHE A 107 -13.69 3.46 -6.24
CA PHE A 107 -14.66 2.48 -6.71
C PHE A 107 -15.44 1.82 -5.56
N LEU A 108 -14.77 1.45 -4.46
CA LEU A 108 -15.40 0.86 -3.29
C LEU A 108 -16.38 1.82 -2.60
N TRP A 109 -16.08 3.12 -2.56
CA TRP A 109 -16.95 4.08 -1.89
C TRP A 109 -18.20 4.46 -2.69
N PHE A 110 -18.16 4.31 -4.02
CA PHE A 110 -19.30 4.64 -4.89
C PHE A 110 -20.19 3.45 -5.24
N ASN A 111 -19.77 2.21 -4.93
CA ASN A 111 -20.58 1.01 -5.11
C ASN A 111 -20.89 0.39 -3.76
#